data_AF-A0A522W759-F1
#
_entry.id   AF-A0A522W759-F1
#
_cell.length_a   1.000
_cell.length_b   1.000
_cell.length_c   1.000
_cell.angle_alpha   90.00
_cell.angle_beta   90.00
_cell.angle_gamma   90.00
#
_symmetry.space_group_name_H-M   'P 1'
#
loop_
_entity.id
_entity.type
_entity.pdbx_description
1 polymer ?
#
loop_
_entity_poly.entity_id
_entity_poly.type
_entity_poly.pdbx_seq_one_letter_code
_entity_poly.pdbx_strand_id
1 'polypeptide(L)'
;MPYDPRPISQGGNRGIDEKFSRKAPTGKFRVVGVDTFDGDDWVEGDFDAFDEAKKRADEETKDKQMLIMHVYNDVGTHCYEAGEF
;
A
#
# COMPACT_ATOMS: atom_id res chain seq x y z
N MET A 1 1.43 -20.95 6.16
CA MET A 1 2.19 -21.38 4.96
C MET A 1 3.67 -21.27 5.30
N PRO A 2 4.54 -22.22 4.90
CA PRO A 2 5.98 -22.18 5.18
C PRO A 2 6.68 -21.08 4.37
N TYR A 3 7.69 -20.44 4.98
CA TYR A 3 8.48 -19.35 4.39
C TYR A 3 9.26 -19.81 3.15
N ASP A 4 9.12 -19.07 2.04
CA ASP A 4 9.79 -19.31 0.77
C ASP A 4 11.02 -18.37 0.62
N PRO A 5 12.26 -18.91 0.59
CA PRO A 5 13.50 -18.13 0.64
C PRO A 5 13.93 -17.53 -0.72
N ARG A 6 13.05 -17.49 -1.73
CA ARG A 6 13.40 -16.95 -3.05
C ARG A 6 13.67 -15.44 -2.99
N PRO A 7 14.65 -14.91 -3.75
CA PRO A 7 14.90 -13.48 -3.82
C PRO A 7 13.64 -12.75 -4.27
N ILE A 8 13.42 -11.54 -3.72
CA ILE A 8 12.24 -10.67 -3.93
C ILE A 8 11.80 -10.52 -5.38
N SER A 9 12.69 -10.71 -6.37
CA SER A 9 12.34 -10.65 -7.79
C SER A 9 11.50 -11.82 -8.30
N GLN A 10 11.33 -12.91 -7.55
CA GLN A 10 10.62 -14.12 -8.01
C GLN A 10 9.62 -14.72 -7.02
N GLY A 11 9.45 -14.11 -5.83
CA GLY A 11 8.61 -14.71 -4.78
C GLY A 11 8.17 -13.78 -3.66
N GLY A 12 8.25 -12.46 -3.84
CA GLY A 12 7.60 -11.47 -2.97
C GLY A 12 6.44 -10.84 -3.72
N ASN A 13 5.36 -10.49 -3.00
CA ASN A 13 4.16 -9.75 -3.42
C ASN A 13 4.30 -9.11 -4.81
N ARG A 14 3.47 -9.53 -5.77
CA ARG A 14 3.59 -9.25 -7.21
C ARG A 14 3.57 -7.77 -7.61
N GLY A 15 3.35 -6.88 -6.65
CA GLY A 15 3.05 -5.49 -6.89
C GLY A 15 4.20 -4.47 -6.84
N ILE A 16 5.33 -4.83 -6.25
CA ILE A 16 6.36 -3.83 -5.91
C ILE A 16 7.61 -4.15 -6.70
N ASP A 17 7.52 -3.92 -8.01
CA ASP A 17 8.68 -3.97 -8.89
C ASP A 17 9.74 -2.98 -8.40
N GLU A 18 11.00 -3.18 -8.78
CA GLU A 18 12.13 -2.30 -8.38
C GLU A 18 11.91 -0.81 -8.78
N LYS A 19 10.87 -0.51 -9.58
CA LYS A 19 10.40 0.83 -9.93
C LYS A 19 9.26 1.37 -9.05
N PHE A 20 8.52 0.53 -8.32
CA PHE A 20 7.45 0.98 -7.45
C PHE A 20 8.04 1.51 -6.14
N SER A 21 8.26 2.82 -6.12
CA SER A 21 8.59 3.51 -4.90
C SER A 21 7.34 3.68 -4.04
N ARG A 22 7.28 2.96 -2.92
CA ARG A 22 6.32 3.22 -1.83
C ARG A 22 6.48 4.62 -1.22
N LYS A 23 7.61 5.30 -1.48
CA LYS A 23 7.82 6.66 -1.01
C LYS A 23 6.88 7.62 -1.70
N ALA A 24 6.18 8.41 -0.90
CA ALA A 24 5.46 9.57 -1.40
C ALA A 24 6.44 10.62 -1.96
N PRO A 25 5.97 11.54 -2.81
CA PRO A 25 6.71 12.76 -3.11
C PRO A 25 7.06 13.53 -1.82
N THR A 26 8.12 14.34 -1.86
CA THR A 26 8.62 15.08 -0.68
C THR A 26 7.50 15.84 0.03
N GLY A 27 7.36 15.62 1.34
CA GLY A 27 6.33 16.25 2.17
C GLY A 27 4.89 15.76 1.96
N LYS A 28 4.68 14.68 1.19
CA LYS A 28 3.36 14.08 0.95
C LYS A 28 3.23 12.71 1.61
N PHE A 29 2.02 12.17 1.55
CA PHE A 29 1.65 10.82 1.97
C PHE A 29 1.05 10.06 0.79
N ARG A 30 1.57 8.87 0.51
CA ARG A 30 1.12 8.00 -0.58
C ARG A 30 0.21 6.92 -0.03
N VAL A 31 -0.96 6.77 -0.61
CA VAL A 31 -1.87 5.65 -0.34
C VAL A 31 -1.64 4.59 -1.42
N VAL A 32 -1.38 3.37 -0.99
CA VAL A 32 -1.16 2.19 -1.84
C VAL A 32 -2.25 1.19 -1.53
N GLY A 33 -3.06 0.84 -2.52
CA GLY A 33 -4.01 -0.27 -2.41
C GLY A 33 -3.33 -1.59 -2.70
N VAL A 34 -3.67 -2.61 -1.94
CA VAL A 34 -3.23 -3.99 -2.10
C VAL A 34 -4.47 -4.87 -2.10
N ASP A 35 -4.79 -5.45 -3.25
CA ASP A 35 -5.78 -6.50 -3.35
C ASP A 35 -5.14 -7.82 -2.94
N THR A 36 -5.66 -8.39 -1.84
CA THR A 36 -5.13 -9.61 -1.24
C THR A 36 -5.64 -10.89 -1.92
N PHE A 37 -6.62 -10.78 -2.80
CA PHE A 37 -7.16 -11.92 -3.54
C PHE A 37 -6.28 -12.31 -4.74
N ASP A 38 -5.92 -11.35 -5.58
CA ASP A 38 -5.07 -11.57 -6.77
C ASP A 38 -3.60 -11.16 -6.54
N GLY A 39 -3.33 -10.37 -5.50
CA GLY A 39 -2.00 -9.91 -5.11
C GLY A 39 -1.52 -8.68 -5.87
N ASP A 40 -2.43 -7.97 -6.54
CA ASP A 40 -2.15 -6.73 -7.25
C ASP A 40 -2.10 -5.54 -6.27
N ASP A 41 -1.28 -4.55 -6.60
CA ASP A 41 -1.23 -3.29 -5.88
C ASP A 41 -1.24 -2.09 -6.83
N TRP A 42 -1.59 -0.93 -6.29
CA TRP A 42 -1.61 0.32 -7.05
C TRP A 42 -1.41 1.52 -6.15
N VAL A 43 -0.95 2.63 -6.74
CA VAL A 43 -0.98 3.93 -6.06
C VAL A 43 -2.38 4.51 -6.21
N GLU A 44 -3.10 4.61 -5.10
CA GLU A 44 -4.42 5.26 -5.06
C GLU A 44 -4.27 6.78 -5.23
N GLY A 45 -3.26 7.37 -4.57
CA GLY A 45 -2.99 8.79 -4.66
C GLY A 45 -1.91 9.29 -3.71
N ASP A 46 -1.47 10.52 -3.94
CA ASP A 46 -0.55 11.27 -3.09
C ASP A 46 -1.28 12.47 -2.46
N PHE A 47 -1.22 12.58 -1.14
CA PHE A 47 -1.95 13.56 -0.32
C PHE A 47 -0.99 14.45 0.45
N ASP A 48 -1.37 15.69 0.70
CA ASP A 48 -0.51 16.64 1.41
C ASP A 48 -0.58 16.47 2.94
N ALA A 49 -1.65 15.86 3.45
CA ALA A 49 -1.87 15.62 4.87
C ALA A 49 -2.08 14.13 5.19
N PHE A 50 -1.54 13.70 6.33
CA PHE A 50 -1.73 12.34 6.83
C PHE A 50 -3.20 12.00 7.09
N ASP A 51 -3.96 12.95 7.67
CA ASP A 51 -5.38 12.75 7.97
C ASP A 51 -6.21 12.57 6.70
N GLU A 52 -5.83 13.23 5.60
CA GLU A 52 -6.50 13.08 4.31
C GLU A 52 -6.20 11.72 3.68
N ALA A 53 -4.94 11.30 3.69
CA ALA A 53 -4.53 9.97 3.24
C ALA A 53 -5.20 8.85 4.03
N LYS A 54 -5.27 9.01 5.35
CA LYS A 54 -5.95 8.09 6.26
C LYS A 54 -7.44 7.99 5.92
N LYS A 55 -8.12 9.14 5.83
CA LYS A 55 -9.54 9.18 5.51
C LYS A 55 -9.82 8.53 4.15
N ARG A 56 -8.96 8.75 3.15
CA ARG A 56 -9.08 8.09 1.84
C ARG A 56 -8.94 6.58 1.95
N ALA A 57 -7.95 6.08 2.70
CA ALA A 57 -7.74 4.66 2.92
C ALA A 57 -8.95 4.01 3.62
N ASP A 58 -9.49 4.66 4.66
CA ASP A 58 -10.70 4.19 5.36
C ASP A 58 -11.94 4.20 4.45
N GLU A 59 -12.12 5.24 3.63
CA GLU A 59 -13.25 5.34 2.69
C GLU A 59 -13.17 4.30 1.58
N GLU A 60 -11.98 4.04 1.03
CA GLU A 60 -11.81 3.08 -0.06
C GLU A 60 -11.91 1.62 0.39
N THR A 61 -11.60 1.33 1.65
CA THR A 61 -11.75 -0.03 2.22
C THR A 61 -13.12 -0.27 2.82
N LYS A 62 -13.93 0.77 2.99
CA LYS A 62 -15.27 0.64 3.54
C LYS A 62 -16.12 -0.28 2.65
N ASP A 63 -16.69 -1.30 3.28
CA ASP A 63 -17.54 -2.31 2.64
C ASP A 63 -16.85 -3.14 1.53
N LYS A 64 -15.50 -3.09 1.44
CA LYS A 64 -14.69 -3.94 0.57
C LYS A 64 -13.94 -4.97 1.39
N GLN A 65 -14.08 -6.23 1.03
CA GLN A 65 -13.30 -7.33 1.61
C GLN A 65 -12.09 -7.62 0.73
N MET A 66 -11.01 -8.14 1.31
CA MET A 66 -9.78 -8.49 0.62
C MET A 66 -9.01 -7.30 0.04
N LEU A 67 -9.32 -6.08 0.46
CA LEU A 67 -8.60 -4.87 0.08
C LEU A 67 -7.93 -4.26 1.32
N ILE A 68 -6.62 -4.05 1.25
CA ILE A 68 -5.86 -3.34 2.27
C ILE A 68 -5.24 -2.09 1.64
N MET A 69 -5.45 -0.94 2.27
CA MET A 69 -4.89 0.33 1.86
C MET A 69 -3.80 0.73 2.85
N HIS A 70 -2.58 0.90 2.37
CA HIS A 70 -1.41 1.31 3.16
C HIS A 70 -1.06 2.77 2.90
N VAL A 71 -0.68 3.50 3.94
CA VAL A 71 -0.22 4.88 3.85
C VAL A 71 1.27 4.94 4.16
N TYR A 72 2.03 5.53 3.24
CA TYR A 72 3.47 5.76 3.36
C TYR A 72 3.79 7.25 3.33
N ASN A 73 4.84 7.66 4.04
CA ASN A 73 5.35 9.03 3.94
C ASN A 73 6.44 9.17 2.86
N ASP A 74 7.00 10.36 2.75
CA ASP A 74 8.06 10.74 1.81
C ASP A 74 9.40 10.02 2.00
N VAL A 75 9.64 9.47 3.19
CA VAL A 75 10.80 8.58 3.44
C VAL A 75 10.49 7.11 3.18
N GLY A 76 9.23 6.76 2.88
CA GLY A 76 8.76 5.39 2.64
C GLY A 76 8.44 4.60 3.90
N THR A 77 8.31 5.27 5.04
CA THR A 77 7.87 4.66 6.29
C THR A 77 6.37 4.42 6.20
N HIS A 78 5.95 3.22 6.60
CA HIS A 78 4.55 2.88 6.77
C HIS A 78 3.97 3.62 7.97
N CYS A 79 2.92 4.41 7.74
CA CYS A 79 2.31 5.27 8.75
C CYS A 79 0.94 4.75 9.21
N TYR A 80 0.18 4.08 8.32
CA TYR A 80 -1.18 3.63 8.60
C TYR A 80 -1.62 2.56 7.61
N GLU A 81 -2.57 1.73 8.00
CA GLU A 81 -3.27 0.80 7.12
C GLU A 81 -4.77 0.76 7.45
N ALA A 82 -5.59 0.50 6.44
CA ALA A 82 -7.03 0.28 6.56
C ALA A 82 -7.46 -0.91 5.70
N GLY A 83 -8.52 -1.60 6.10
CA GLY A 83 -9.09 -2.74 5.38
C GLY A 83 -9.00 -4.06 6.12
N GLU A 84 -9.74 -5.03 5.61
CA GLU A 84 -9.85 -6.38 6.18
C GLU A 84 -9.74 -7.44 5.07
N PHE A 85 -9.21 -8.61 5.44
CA PHE A 85 -9.04 -9.78 4.58
C PHE A 85 -10.14 -10.81 4.79
#